data_AF-A0A5C8M5N7-F1
#
_entry.id   AF-A0A5C8M5N7-F1
#
_cell.length_a   1.000
_cell.length_b   1.000
_cell.length_c   1.000
_cell.angle_alpha   90.00
_cell.angle_beta   90.00
_cell.angle_gamma   90.00
#
_symmetry.space_group_name_H-M   'P 1'
#
loop_
_entity.id
_entity.type
_entity.pdbx_description
1 polymer ?
#
loop_
_entity_poly.entity_id
_entity_poly.type
_entity_poly.pdbx_seq_one_letter_code
_entity_poly.pdbx_strand_id
1 'polypeptide(L)'
;MENNIFVNGANPPGIHIGYEANHDRFVHNIIVANSQFDNPETDIDFQKGDSKGKLYEFIGPPLQGSWVEEMDSNLFYNDLGHFLATVHFRPLGSSSKTFTLEEWQTLGLDRNSVYGDPLFVDPEQGDYRVKDESPALKLGFKNFEMNRFGLLQDYKL
;
A
#
# COMPACT_ATOMS: atom_id res chain seq x y z
N MET A 1 -0.38 -10.07 4.32
CA MET A 1 -1.58 -9.50 3.69
C MET A 1 -1.62 -9.90 2.23
N GLU A 2 -2.72 -10.53 1.82
CA GLU A 2 -2.95 -10.95 0.45
C GLU A 2 -4.38 -10.65 0.03
N ASN A 3 -4.56 -10.20 -1.22
CA ASN A 3 -5.89 -9.97 -1.83
C ASN A 3 -6.74 -8.90 -1.11
N ASN A 4 -6.11 -7.82 -0.64
CA ASN A 4 -6.77 -6.70 0.03
C ASN A 4 -6.90 -5.48 -0.89
N ILE A 5 -7.79 -4.57 -0.53
CA ILE A 5 -7.96 -3.28 -1.18
C ILE A 5 -7.74 -2.18 -0.13
N PHE A 6 -6.80 -1.29 -0.39
CA PHE A 6 -6.54 -0.08 0.40
C PHE A 6 -7.01 1.11 -0.42
N VAL A 7 -7.93 1.92 0.13
CA VAL A 7 -8.52 3.04 -0.61
C VAL A 7 -8.43 4.30 0.24
N ASN A 8 -7.76 5.32 -0.30
CA ASN A 8 -7.79 6.69 0.19
C ASN A 8 -7.47 6.81 1.68
N GLY A 9 -6.49 6.03 2.14
CA GLY A 9 -5.96 6.17 3.49
C GLY A 9 -5.36 7.55 3.70
N ALA A 10 -5.57 8.12 4.90
CA ALA A 10 -4.94 9.38 5.31
C ALA A 10 -3.40 9.34 5.26
N ASN A 11 -2.85 8.13 5.40
CA ASN A 11 -1.44 7.80 5.18
C ASN A 11 -1.36 6.54 4.30
N PRO A 12 -0.28 6.38 3.52
CA PRO A 12 -0.05 5.13 2.79
C PRO A 12 0.08 3.94 3.76
N PRO A 13 -0.18 2.69 3.29
CA PRO A 13 0.13 1.49 4.05
C PRO A 13 1.57 1.49 4.56
N GLY A 14 1.71 1.31 5.88
CA GLY A 14 2.98 1.31 6.59
C GLY A 14 3.45 -0.10 6.97
N ILE A 15 4.74 -0.41 6.78
CA ILE A 15 5.40 -1.61 7.34
C ILE A 15 6.38 -1.16 8.43
N HIS A 16 6.06 -1.49 9.67
CA HIS A 16 6.67 -0.88 10.84
C HIS A 16 7.56 -1.87 11.60
N ILE A 17 8.79 -1.43 11.90
CA ILE A 17 9.74 -2.06 12.81
C ILE A 17 9.98 -3.53 12.47
N GLY A 18 10.35 -3.79 11.20
CA GLY A 18 10.60 -5.15 10.71
C GLY A 18 11.69 -5.87 11.51
N TYR A 19 11.45 -7.15 11.81
CA TYR A 19 12.42 -8.06 12.44
C TYR A 19 13.29 -8.76 11.39
N GLU A 20 14.53 -9.14 11.71
CA GLU A 20 15.45 -9.78 10.74
C GLU A 20 14.94 -11.11 10.20
N ALA A 21 14.12 -11.85 10.95
CA ALA A 21 13.43 -13.05 10.47
C ALA A 21 11.96 -12.74 10.17
N ASN A 22 11.70 -11.62 9.49
CA ASN A 22 10.34 -11.26 9.09
C ASN A 22 9.80 -12.25 8.05
N HIS A 23 8.62 -12.80 8.34
CA HIS A 23 7.86 -13.70 7.48
C HIS A 23 6.62 -13.01 6.88
N ASP A 24 6.56 -11.68 6.97
CA ASP A 24 5.48 -10.91 6.36
C ASP A 24 5.48 -11.07 4.85
N ARG A 25 4.28 -11.27 4.32
CA ARG A 25 4.01 -11.32 2.88
C ARG A 25 3.01 -10.22 2.53
N PHE A 26 3.22 -9.49 1.44
CA PHE A 26 2.34 -8.43 0.96
C PHE A 26 2.13 -8.55 -0.56
N VAL A 27 1.14 -9.35 -0.97
CA VAL A 27 0.97 -9.75 -2.37
C VAL A 27 -0.45 -9.61 -2.89
N HIS A 28 -0.60 -9.41 -4.20
CA HIS A 28 -1.91 -9.41 -4.87
C HIS A 28 -2.88 -8.37 -4.30
N ASN A 29 -2.40 -7.25 -3.76
CA ASN A 29 -3.25 -6.20 -3.19
C ASN A 29 -3.48 -5.06 -4.20
N ILE A 30 -4.55 -4.30 -4.01
CA ILE A 30 -4.82 -3.05 -4.71
C ILE A 30 -4.62 -1.89 -3.73
N ILE A 31 -3.78 -0.93 -4.07
CA ILE A 31 -3.43 0.22 -3.23
C ILE A 31 -3.76 1.49 -4.00
N VAL A 32 -4.76 2.20 -3.52
CA VAL A 32 -5.28 3.42 -4.11
C VAL A 32 -5.14 4.55 -3.10
N ALA A 33 -4.51 5.64 -3.52
CA ALA A 33 -4.49 6.88 -2.77
C ALA A 33 -5.12 8.02 -3.59
N ASN A 34 -5.54 9.07 -2.91
CA ASN A 34 -5.94 10.30 -3.56
C ASN A 34 -5.54 11.47 -2.67
N SER A 35 -4.88 12.47 -3.26
CA SER A 35 -4.29 13.61 -2.54
C SER A 35 -5.31 14.40 -1.70
N GLN A 36 -6.60 14.36 -2.04
CA GLN A 36 -7.64 15.03 -1.26
C GLN A 36 -7.87 14.41 0.14
N PHE A 37 -7.50 13.13 0.32
CA PHE A 37 -7.66 12.42 1.59
C PHE A 37 -6.37 12.40 2.42
N ASP A 38 -5.28 12.92 1.86
CA ASP A 38 -3.98 12.98 2.54
C ASP A 38 -4.07 13.85 3.79
N ASN A 39 -3.63 13.31 4.94
CA ASN A 39 -3.63 14.05 6.21
C ASN A 39 -2.27 13.92 6.92
N PRO A 40 -1.24 14.64 6.43
CA PRO A 40 0.13 14.51 6.91
C PRO A 40 0.31 15.00 8.36
N GLU A 41 -0.64 15.78 8.90
CA GLU A 41 -0.61 16.25 10.29
C GLU A 41 -0.86 15.13 11.32
N THR A 42 -1.25 13.93 10.89
CA THR A 42 -1.58 12.80 11.78
C THR A 42 -0.47 11.74 11.92
N ASP A 43 0.74 12.04 11.46
CA ASP A 43 1.84 11.07 11.39
C ASP A 43 2.74 11.03 12.64
N ILE A 44 3.71 10.11 12.67
CA ILE A 44 4.47 9.62 13.84
C ILE A 44 5.11 10.71 14.72
N ASP A 45 5.31 11.91 14.19
CA ASP A 45 5.89 13.06 14.90
C ASP A 45 5.12 14.39 14.66
N PHE A 46 3.91 14.36 14.09
CA PHE A 46 3.14 15.56 13.68
C PHE A 46 3.92 16.52 12.75
N GLN A 47 4.95 16.02 12.06
CA GLN A 47 5.85 16.78 11.18
C GLN A 47 5.98 16.17 9.78
N LYS A 48 5.04 15.33 9.34
CA LYS A 48 5.05 14.92 7.94
C LYS A 48 4.73 16.15 7.09
N GLY A 49 5.59 16.46 6.12
CA GLY A 49 5.16 17.28 4.98
C GLY A 49 4.19 16.47 4.11
N ASP A 50 3.55 17.12 3.13
CA ASP A 50 2.64 16.48 2.15
C ASP A 50 3.07 15.05 1.78
N SER A 51 2.16 14.07 1.83
CA SER A 51 2.45 12.70 1.40
C SER A 51 2.83 12.67 -0.08
N LYS A 52 2.39 13.65 -0.87
CA LYS A 52 2.69 13.76 -2.31
C LYS A 52 2.33 12.48 -3.08
N GLY A 53 1.27 11.79 -2.65
CA GLY A 53 0.79 10.55 -3.26
C GLY A 53 1.70 9.35 -3.04
N LYS A 54 2.44 9.28 -1.92
CA LYS A 54 3.11 8.03 -1.53
C LYS A 54 2.10 6.90 -1.45
N LEU A 55 2.54 5.70 -1.83
CA LEU A 55 1.74 4.48 -1.81
C LEU A 55 2.31 3.44 -0.83
N TYR A 56 3.52 3.65 -0.32
CA TYR A 56 4.07 2.91 0.81
C TYR A 56 4.89 3.78 1.75
N GLU A 57 4.94 3.31 2.98
CA GLU A 57 5.88 3.77 3.98
C GLU A 57 6.52 2.58 4.70
N PHE A 58 7.84 2.52 4.75
CA PHE A 58 8.59 1.56 5.53
C PHE A 58 9.27 2.28 6.68
N ILE A 59 8.97 1.87 7.90
CA ILE A 59 9.51 2.50 9.10
C ILE A 59 10.42 1.51 9.79
N GLY A 60 11.72 1.75 9.72
CA GLY A 60 12.74 0.92 10.34
C GLY A 60 12.76 -0.52 9.82
N PRO A 61 13.06 -0.74 8.52
CA PRO A 61 13.27 -2.09 8.00
C PRO A 61 14.42 -2.81 8.74
N PRO A 62 14.50 -4.15 8.62
CA PRO A 62 15.62 -4.93 9.15
C PRO A 62 16.98 -4.37 8.70
N LEU A 63 17.96 -4.41 9.61
CA LEU A 63 19.32 -3.94 9.31
C LEU A 63 20.08 -4.91 8.40
N GLN A 64 19.67 -6.18 8.40
CA GLN A 64 20.29 -7.27 7.65
C GLN A 64 19.20 -8.18 7.10
N GLY A 65 19.48 -8.79 5.95
CA GLY A 65 18.55 -9.69 5.27
C GLY A 65 17.43 -8.97 4.54
N SER A 66 16.42 -9.76 4.14
CA SER A 66 15.24 -9.25 3.43
C SER A 66 14.33 -8.46 4.38
N TRP A 67 13.66 -7.43 3.86
CA TRP A 67 12.76 -6.61 4.68
C TRP A 67 11.44 -7.29 5.02
N VAL A 68 11.01 -8.16 4.11
CA VAL A 68 9.80 -8.98 4.14
C VAL A 68 10.11 -10.31 3.46
N GLU A 69 9.33 -11.35 3.73
CA GLU A 69 9.48 -12.63 3.03
C GLU A 69 9.03 -12.51 1.57
N GLU A 70 7.95 -11.77 1.32
CA GLU A 70 7.45 -11.55 -0.03
C GLU A 70 6.71 -10.21 -0.14
N MET A 71 6.99 -9.45 -1.20
CA MET A 71 6.22 -8.27 -1.55
C MET A 71 6.23 -8.15 -3.07
N ASP A 72 5.10 -8.49 -3.69
CA ASP A 72 5.03 -8.56 -5.15
C ASP A 72 3.60 -8.60 -5.70
N SER A 73 3.48 -8.32 -7.00
CA SER A 73 2.23 -8.41 -7.76
C SER A 73 1.09 -7.58 -7.15
N ASN A 74 1.41 -6.39 -6.65
CA ASN A 74 0.45 -5.41 -6.17
C ASN A 74 0.09 -4.40 -7.28
N LEU A 75 -1.13 -3.87 -7.25
CA LEU A 75 -1.57 -2.79 -8.13
C LEU A 75 -1.53 -1.46 -7.38
N PHE A 76 -0.92 -0.46 -7.99
CA PHE A 76 -0.77 0.89 -7.46
C PHE A 76 -1.55 1.91 -8.29
N TYR A 77 -2.25 2.82 -7.62
CA TYR A 77 -2.91 3.94 -8.28
C TYR A 77 -3.02 5.17 -7.38
N ASN A 78 -2.87 6.36 -7.96
CA ASN A 78 -3.28 7.61 -7.32
C ASN A 78 -3.64 8.69 -8.36
N ASP A 79 -4.14 9.81 -7.88
CA ASP A 79 -4.52 10.98 -8.68
C ASP A 79 -3.32 11.81 -9.18
N LEU A 80 -2.10 11.52 -8.72
CA LEU A 80 -0.89 12.27 -9.06
C LEU A 80 -0.08 11.66 -10.21
N GLY A 81 -0.40 10.44 -10.64
CA GLY A 81 0.23 9.81 -11.81
C GLY A 81 1.59 9.15 -11.55
N HIS A 82 1.99 8.96 -10.28
CA HIS A 82 3.27 8.34 -9.93
C HIS A 82 3.19 7.45 -8.71
N PHE A 83 4.10 6.50 -8.60
CA PHE A 83 4.35 5.75 -7.37
C PHE A 83 5.51 6.37 -6.61
N LEU A 84 5.36 6.51 -5.29
CA LEU A 84 6.44 6.81 -4.37
C LEU A 84 6.35 5.90 -3.14
N ALA A 85 7.48 5.33 -2.72
CA ALA A 85 7.64 4.66 -1.44
C ALA A 85 8.67 5.41 -0.59
N THR A 86 8.37 5.68 0.68
CA THR A 86 9.34 6.29 1.61
C THR A 86 9.83 5.24 2.61
N VAL A 87 11.14 5.21 2.83
CA VAL A 87 11.78 4.35 3.84
C VAL A 87 12.46 5.25 4.87
N HIS A 88 12.12 5.05 6.14
CA HIS A 88 12.77 5.66 7.29
C HIS A 88 13.73 4.63 7.89
N PHE A 89 15.04 4.86 7.81
CA PHE A 89 16.04 3.88 8.22
C PHE A 89 16.30 3.93 9.73
N ARG A 90 16.77 2.80 10.28
CA ARG A 90 17.25 2.74 11.66
C ARG A 90 18.67 3.32 11.78
N PRO A 91 19.02 3.98 12.90
CA PRO A 91 18.12 4.42 13.97
C PRO A 91 17.10 5.44 13.45
N LEU A 92 15.85 5.36 13.90
CA LEU A 92 14.78 6.24 13.39
C LEU A 92 15.13 7.71 13.61
N GLY A 93 14.68 8.58 12.70
CA GLY A 93 15.02 10.00 12.67
C GLY A 93 16.41 10.32 12.10
N SER A 94 17.25 9.31 11.80
CA SER A 94 18.57 9.54 11.22
C SER A 94 18.54 9.87 9.72
N SER A 95 17.78 9.09 8.95
CA SER A 95 17.70 9.26 7.50
C SER A 95 16.40 8.68 6.95
N SER A 96 15.90 9.32 5.89
CA SER A 96 14.75 8.84 5.12
C SER A 96 15.05 8.98 3.64
N LYS A 97 14.57 8.04 2.83
CA LYS A 97 14.70 8.08 1.37
C LYS A 97 13.38 7.75 0.71
N THR A 98 13.07 8.46 -0.37
CA THR A 98 11.93 8.16 -1.24
C THR A 98 12.43 7.49 -2.52
N PHE A 99 11.65 6.52 -3.01
CA PHE A 99 11.94 5.72 -4.19
C PHE A 99 10.80 5.83 -5.19
N THR A 100 11.12 5.97 -6.47
CA THR A 100 10.18 5.69 -7.57
C THR A 100 9.90 4.18 -7.69
N LEU A 101 8.92 3.78 -8.50
CA LEU A 101 8.63 2.34 -8.67
C LEU A 101 9.82 1.58 -9.25
N GLU A 102 10.52 2.16 -10.22
CA GLU A 102 11.72 1.54 -10.80
C GLU A 102 12.81 1.36 -9.75
N GLU A 103 13.12 2.40 -8.97
CA GLU A 103 14.12 2.31 -7.90
C GLU A 103 13.70 1.30 -6.83
N TRP A 104 12.41 1.26 -6.48
CA TRP A 104 11.85 0.27 -5.56
C TRP A 104 12.04 -1.17 -6.07
N GLN A 105 11.79 -1.40 -7.35
CA GLN A 105 12.00 -2.69 -8.02
C GLN A 105 13.47 -3.11 -8.07
N THR A 106 14.40 -2.16 -8.18
CA THR A 106 15.84 -2.47 -8.10
C THR A 106 16.28 -2.98 -6.72
N LEU A 107 15.51 -2.73 -5.65
CA LEU A 107 15.73 -3.31 -4.33
C LEU A 107 15.27 -4.77 -4.24
N GLY A 108 14.66 -5.31 -5.30
CA GLY A 108 14.10 -6.65 -5.35
C GLY A 108 12.65 -6.76 -4.83
N LEU A 109 12.01 -5.63 -4.52
CA LEU A 109 10.63 -5.54 -4.02
C LEU A 109 9.68 -5.24 -5.19
N ASP A 110 8.44 -5.75 -5.15
CA ASP A 110 7.37 -5.37 -6.10
C ASP A 110 7.76 -5.50 -7.59
N ARG A 111 8.61 -6.49 -7.92
CA ARG A 111 9.19 -6.68 -9.27
C ARG A 111 8.15 -6.88 -10.37
N ASN A 112 7.01 -7.47 -10.04
CA ASN A 112 5.89 -7.72 -10.94
C ASN A 112 4.71 -6.78 -10.67
N SER A 113 4.79 -5.92 -9.66
CA SER A 113 3.75 -4.94 -9.35
C SER A 113 3.69 -3.85 -10.42
N VAL A 114 2.50 -3.28 -10.60
CA VAL A 114 2.23 -2.33 -11.69
C VAL A 114 1.53 -1.09 -11.15
N TYR A 115 1.80 0.05 -11.78
CA TYR A 115 1.02 1.27 -11.59
C TYR A 115 -0.05 1.38 -12.69
N GLY A 116 -1.32 1.52 -12.32
CA GLY A 116 -2.42 1.65 -13.26
C GLY A 116 -3.80 1.68 -12.60
N ASP A 117 -4.80 2.15 -13.34
CA ASP A 117 -6.18 2.26 -12.86
C ASP A 117 -6.74 0.87 -12.47
N PRO A 118 -7.28 0.69 -11.25
CA PRO A 118 -7.90 -0.57 -10.83
C PRO A 118 -9.18 -0.92 -11.59
N LEU A 119 -9.82 0.04 -12.27
CA LEU A 119 -11.09 -0.16 -12.97
C LEU A 119 -12.18 -0.70 -12.05
N PHE A 120 -12.38 -0.05 -10.90
CA PHE A 120 -13.47 -0.40 -9.98
C PHE A 120 -14.84 -0.33 -10.65
N VAL A 121 -15.77 -1.16 -10.18
CA VAL A 121 -17.14 -1.26 -10.71
C VAL A 121 -17.95 -0.03 -10.33
N ASP A 122 -18.07 0.27 -9.03
CA ASP A 122 -18.83 1.41 -8.51
C ASP A 122 -18.30 1.85 -7.13
N PRO A 123 -17.11 2.49 -7.08
CA PRO A 123 -16.47 2.85 -5.82
C PRO A 123 -17.24 3.91 -5.01
N GLU A 124 -18.06 4.75 -5.66
CA GLU A 124 -18.89 5.76 -4.99
C GLU A 124 -19.99 5.12 -4.13
N GLN A 125 -20.47 3.94 -4.52
CA GLN A 125 -21.41 3.12 -3.74
C GLN A 125 -20.71 2.04 -2.89
N GLY A 126 -19.38 2.05 -2.82
CA GLY A 126 -18.58 1.11 -2.05
C GLY A 126 -18.34 -0.25 -2.73
N ASP A 127 -18.65 -0.38 -4.02
CA ASP A 127 -18.34 -1.58 -4.80
C ASP A 127 -16.94 -1.50 -5.41
N TYR A 128 -15.96 -1.96 -4.65
CA TYR A 128 -14.54 -1.99 -5.03
C TYR A 128 -14.13 -3.27 -5.77
N ARG A 129 -15.10 -4.06 -6.26
CA ARG A 129 -14.76 -5.09 -7.25
C ARG A 129 -14.18 -4.41 -8.48
N VAL A 130 -13.28 -5.10 -9.17
CA VAL A 130 -12.68 -4.63 -10.42
C VAL A 130 -13.34 -5.27 -11.64
N LYS A 131 -13.38 -4.53 -12.75
CA LYS A 131 -13.83 -5.03 -14.05
C LYS A 131 -12.84 -6.04 -14.65
N ASP A 132 -13.29 -6.82 -15.61
CA ASP A 132 -12.50 -7.92 -16.22
C ASP A 132 -11.21 -7.42 -16.92
N GLU A 133 -11.19 -6.16 -17.35
CA GLU A 133 -10.03 -5.53 -17.98
C GLU A 133 -8.97 -5.04 -16.98
N SER A 134 -9.25 -5.12 -15.67
CA SER A 134 -8.37 -4.59 -14.63
C SER A 134 -7.00 -5.26 -14.64
N PRO A 135 -5.90 -4.49 -14.54
CA PRO A 135 -4.57 -5.06 -14.38
C PRO A 135 -4.44 -5.89 -13.10
N ALA A 136 -5.21 -5.61 -12.04
CA ALA A 136 -5.16 -6.34 -10.79
C ALA A 136 -5.43 -7.84 -10.98
N LEU A 137 -6.37 -8.21 -11.86
CA LEU A 137 -6.72 -9.61 -12.11
C LEU A 137 -5.55 -10.38 -12.73
N LYS A 138 -4.76 -9.73 -13.59
CA LYS A 138 -3.54 -10.32 -14.19
C LYS A 138 -2.44 -10.50 -13.16
N LEU A 139 -2.42 -9.66 -12.13
CA LEU A 139 -1.51 -9.77 -10.99
C LEU A 139 -1.97 -10.81 -9.96
N GLY A 140 -3.11 -11.49 -10.16
CA GLY A 140 -3.59 -12.54 -9.26
C GLY A 140 -4.58 -12.07 -8.20
N PHE A 141 -4.96 -10.79 -8.18
CA PHE A 141 -6.08 -10.32 -7.36
C PHE A 141 -7.38 -11.01 -7.79
N LYS A 142 -8.22 -11.32 -6.82
CA LYS A 142 -9.53 -11.96 -6.97
C LYS A 142 -10.59 -11.08 -6.33
N ASN A 143 -11.60 -10.74 -7.12
CA ASN A 143 -12.80 -10.11 -6.60
C ASN A 143 -13.41 -10.94 -5.47
N PHE A 144 -13.88 -10.26 -4.43
CA PHE A 144 -14.60 -10.83 -3.30
C PHE A 144 -15.89 -10.05 -3.05
N GLU A 145 -16.77 -10.60 -2.20
CA GLU A 145 -18.06 -9.98 -1.89
C GLU A 145 -17.87 -8.72 -1.03
N MET A 146 -18.43 -7.58 -1.46
CA MET A 146 -18.26 -6.27 -0.81
C MET A 146 -19.17 -6.05 0.42
N ASN A 147 -19.84 -7.09 0.90
CA ASN A 147 -20.82 -7.02 1.99
C ASN A 147 -20.48 -7.98 3.14
N ARG A 148 -19.23 -8.44 3.23
CA ARG A 148 -18.77 -9.48 4.18
C ARG A 148 -17.62 -9.03 5.08
N PHE A 149 -17.57 -7.74 5.41
CA PHE A 149 -16.60 -7.16 6.32
C PHE A 149 -17.25 -6.07 7.18
N GLY A 150 -16.55 -5.65 8.24
CA GLY A 150 -17.08 -4.72 9.24
C GLY A 150 -17.86 -5.42 10.35
N LEU A 151 -18.59 -4.64 11.14
CA LEU A 151 -19.46 -5.18 12.18
C LEU A 151 -20.69 -5.84 11.53
N LEU A 152 -21.02 -7.04 12.00
CA LEU A 152 -22.28 -7.68 11.64
C LEU A 152 -23.43 -6.85 12.21
N GLN A 153 -24.59 -6.86 11.54
CA GLN A 153 -25.75 -6.07 11.98
C GLN A 153 -26.23 -6.43 13.41
N ASP A 154 -25.93 -7.64 13.87
CA ASP A 154 -26.27 -8.14 15.20
C ASP A 154 -25.18 -7.91 16.26
N TYR A 155 -24.06 -7.28 15.88
CA TYR A 155 -23.02 -6.90 16.83
C TYR A 155 -23.53 -5.81 17.79
N LYS A 156 -23.51 -6.09 19.09
CA LYS A 156 -23.88 -5.14 20.16
C LYS A 156 -22.64 -4.71 20.92
N LEU A 157 -22.52 -3.40 21.15
CA LEU A 157 -21.49 -2.77 21.99
C LEU A 157 -21.76 -2.99 23.49
#